data_AF-A0A6F8ZW76-F1
#
_entry.id   AF-A0A6F8ZW76-F1
#
_cell.length_a   1.000
_cell.length_b   1.000
_cell.length_c   1.000
_cell.angle_alpha   90.00
_cell.angle_beta   90.00
_cell.angle_gamma   90.00
#
_symmetry.space_group_name_H-M   'P 1'
#
loop_
_entity.id
_entity.type
_entity.pdbx_description
1 polymer ?
#
loop_
_entity_poly.entity_id
_entity_poly.type
_entity_poly.pdbx_seq_one_letter_code
_entity_poly.pdbx_strand_id
1 'polypeptide(L)'
;MAALRPLKRPKIVKKRVKKFIRHQSDRYVKVKQNWRKPRGIDNRVRRRFKGQMLMPNIGYGSNKKTKHMLPSGFRKTHAAEIAHNVSSKNRKLIVERAAQLAIKITNPNARLRSEEHE
;
A
#
# COMPACT_ATOMS: atom_id res chain seq x y z
N MET A 1 12.58 5.00 -21.43
CA MET A 1 12.92 6.18 -20.60
C MET A 1 13.28 5.75 -19.19
N ALA A 2 14.37 6.29 -18.63
CA ALA A 2 14.73 6.05 -17.23
C ALA A 2 13.68 6.67 -16.28
N ALA A 3 13.31 5.93 -15.24
CA ALA A 3 12.29 6.38 -14.30
C ALA A 3 12.81 7.54 -13.43
N LEU A 4 12.00 8.59 -13.29
CA LEU A 4 12.28 9.72 -12.39
C LEU A 4 12.66 9.25 -10.99
N ARG A 5 13.73 9.86 -10.43
CA ARG A 5 14.32 9.55 -9.12
C ARG A 5 13.90 10.58 -8.06
N PRO A 6 13.65 10.18 -6.82
CA PRO A 6 13.33 11.11 -5.74
C PRO A 6 14.60 11.81 -5.23
N LEU A 7 14.45 13.01 -4.65
CA LEU A 7 15.56 13.78 -4.08
C LEU A 7 16.29 13.02 -2.95
N LYS A 8 15.53 12.37 -2.06
CA LYS A 8 16.06 11.57 -0.96
C LYS A 8 15.39 10.20 -0.94
N ARG A 9 16.17 9.14 -0.78
CA ARG A 9 15.67 7.76 -0.67
C ARG A 9 16.21 7.07 0.60
N PRO A 10 15.75 7.45 1.80
CA PRO A 10 16.16 6.78 3.03
C PRO A 10 15.68 5.31 3.03
N LYS A 11 16.44 4.43 3.68
CA LYS A 11 16.05 3.02 3.85
C LYS A 11 14.75 2.91 4.65
N ILE A 12 13.72 2.29 4.06
CA ILE A 12 12.42 2.11 4.70
C ILE A 12 12.47 0.85 5.56
N VAL A 13 12.55 1.01 6.88
CA VAL A 13 12.47 -0.10 7.84
C VAL A 13 11.02 -0.25 8.30
N LYS A 14 10.44 -1.45 8.13
CA LYS A 14 9.11 -1.82 8.62
C LYS A 14 9.27 -2.76 9.81
N LYS A 15 8.73 -2.37 10.97
CA LYS A 15 8.74 -3.21 12.20
C LYS A 15 8.00 -4.53 12.03
N ARG A 16 7.00 -4.55 11.15
CA ARG A 16 6.23 -5.75 10.80
C ARG A 16 5.77 -5.64 9.35
N VAL A 17 5.94 -6.72 8.60
CA VAL A 17 5.48 -6.85 7.21
C VAL A 17 4.17 -7.64 7.13
N LYS A 18 4.01 -8.67 7.98
CA LYS A 18 2.79 -9.49 8.06
C LYS A 18 1.59 -8.65 8.52
N LYS A 19 0.42 -8.87 7.89
CA LYS A 19 -0.85 -8.25 8.31
C LYS A 19 -1.25 -8.72 9.72
N PHE A 20 -2.06 -7.90 10.38
CA PHE A 20 -2.76 -8.30 11.61
C PHE A 20 -4.12 -8.87 11.21
N ILE A 21 -4.23 -10.20 11.22
CA ILE A 21 -5.46 -10.92 10.86
C ILE A 21 -6.35 -11.13 12.09
N ARG A 22 -7.67 -11.20 11.88
CA ARG A 22 -8.64 -11.49 12.94
C ARG A 22 -8.48 -12.93 13.45
N HIS A 23 -8.60 -13.12 14.76
CA HIS A 23 -8.63 -14.47 15.35
C HIS A 23 -9.74 -15.32 14.70
N GLN A 24 -9.42 -16.57 14.32
CA GLN A 24 -10.33 -17.54 13.68
C GLN A 24 -10.76 -17.20 12.24
N SER A 25 -10.18 -16.20 11.58
CA SER A 25 -10.47 -15.94 10.16
C SER A 25 -9.98 -17.03 9.22
N ASP A 26 -9.02 -17.82 9.68
CA ASP A 26 -8.49 -19.01 9.04
C ASP A 26 -9.45 -20.21 9.09
N ARG A 27 -10.32 -20.28 10.11
CA ARG A 27 -11.24 -21.41 10.32
C ARG A 27 -12.61 -21.25 9.69
N TYR A 28 -13.09 -20.02 9.52
CA TYR A 28 -14.47 -19.77 9.09
C TYR A 28 -14.54 -18.70 7.99
N VAL A 29 -15.20 -19.02 6.89
CA VAL A 29 -15.44 -18.08 5.77
C VAL A 29 -16.19 -16.82 6.23
N LYS A 30 -17.15 -16.96 7.15
CA LYS A 30 -17.91 -15.82 7.73
C LYS A 30 -17.02 -14.84 8.50
N VAL A 31 -15.87 -15.28 9.00
CA VAL A 31 -14.95 -14.44 9.78
C VAL A 31 -13.89 -13.85 8.85
N LYS A 32 -14.14 -12.65 8.34
CA LYS A 32 -13.19 -11.94 7.47
C LYS A 32 -11.87 -11.63 8.20
N GLN A 33 -10.77 -11.53 7.44
CA GLN A 33 -9.41 -11.28 7.95
C GLN A 33 -9.21 -9.87 8.56
N ASN A 34 -10.15 -8.95 8.37
CA ASN A 34 -10.07 -7.58 8.90
C ASN A 34 -9.95 -7.58 10.43
N TRP A 35 -8.91 -6.92 10.96
CA TRP A 35 -8.63 -6.90 12.40
C TRP A 35 -9.85 -6.46 13.24
N ARG A 36 -10.18 -7.25 14.27
CA ARG A 36 -11.14 -6.90 15.33
C ARG A 36 -10.54 -7.29 16.67
N LYS A 37 -10.59 -6.39 17.65
CA LYS A 37 -10.07 -6.63 19.00
C LYS A 37 -10.91 -7.71 19.70
N PRO A 38 -10.34 -8.87 20.08
CA PRO A 38 -11.07 -9.88 20.84
C PRO A 38 -11.42 -9.36 22.24
N ARG A 39 -12.66 -9.56 22.68
CA ARG A 39 -13.18 -9.03 23.96
C ARG A 39 -13.59 -10.09 24.98
N GLY A 40 -13.84 -11.34 24.57
CA GLY A 40 -14.32 -12.41 25.45
C GLY A 40 -13.36 -12.75 26.60
N ILE A 41 -13.92 -13.16 27.74
CA ILE A 41 -13.20 -13.39 29.00
C ILE A 41 -12.08 -14.43 28.85
N ASP A 42 -12.33 -15.54 28.17
CA ASP A 42 -11.35 -16.63 28.03
C ASP A 42 -10.52 -16.57 26.75
N ASN A 43 -10.63 -15.48 25.98
CA ASN A 43 -9.95 -15.42 24.70
C ASN A 43 -8.41 -15.36 24.85
N ARG A 44 -7.73 -16.41 24.35
CA ARG A 44 -6.27 -16.54 24.41
C ARG A 44 -5.48 -15.43 23.72
N VAL A 45 -6.00 -14.86 22.63
CA VAL A 45 -5.36 -13.72 21.95
C VAL A 45 -5.46 -12.46 22.81
N ARG A 46 -6.62 -12.20 23.43
CA ARG A 46 -6.82 -11.07 24.37
C ARG A 46 -5.87 -11.17 25.57
N ARG A 47 -5.71 -12.37 26.12
CA ARG A 47 -4.82 -12.67 27.26
C ARG A 47 -3.33 -12.75 26.88
N ARG A 48 -2.98 -12.63 25.60
CA ARG A 48 -1.59 -12.61 25.08
C ARG A 48 -0.76 -13.87 25.39
N PHE A 49 -1.38 -15.05 25.32
CA PHE A 49 -0.64 -16.31 25.45
C PHE A 49 0.45 -16.46 24.36
N LYS A 50 1.57 -17.11 24.70
CA LYS A 50 2.66 -17.41 23.77
C LYS A 50 2.14 -18.25 22.58
N GLY A 51 2.70 -18.01 21.40
CA GLY A 51 2.33 -18.73 20.16
C GLY A 51 0.99 -18.30 19.54
N GLN A 52 0.30 -17.30 20.11
CA GLN A 52 -0.94 -16.78 19.53
C GLN A 52 -0.73 -15.57 18.61
N MET A 53 -1.77 -15.23 17.85
CA MET A 53 -1.76 -14.08 16.95
C MET A 53 -1.49 -12.78 17.72
N LEU A 54 -0.60 -11.94 17.20
CA LEU A 54 -0.25 -10.66 17.84
C LEU A 54 -1.36 -9.62 17.65
N MET A 55 -1.55 -8.77 18.66
CA MET A 55 -2.46 -7.63 18.59
C MET A 55 -1.72 -6.36 18.10
N PRO A 56 -2.35 -5.51 17.28
CA PRO A 56 -1.84 -4.19 16.95
C PRO A 56 -1.72 -3.32 18.22
N ASN A 57 -0.63 -2.58 18.31
CA ASN A 57 -0.38 -1.55 19.31
C ASN A 57 0.45 -0.41 18.69
N ILE A 58 0.58 0.71 19.40
CA ILE A 58 1.32 1.89 18.94
C ILE A 58 2.82 1.61 18.69
N GLY A 59 3.38 0.60 19.36
CA GLY A 59 4.78 0.18 19.22
C GLY A 59 5.14 -0.27 17.80
N TYR A 60 4.19 -0.77 17.02
CA TYR A 60 4.39 -1.11 15.60
C TYR A 60 4.39 0.10 14.65
N GLY A 61 4.21 1.32 15.17
CA GLY A 61 4.24 2.55 14.39
C GLY A 61 5.52 2.69 13.56
N SER A 62 5.36 3.04 12.28
CA SER A 62 6.46 3.34 11.36
C SER A 62 7.13 4.67 11.72
N ASN A 63 8.41 4.82 11.39
CA ASN A 63 9.15 6.09 11.56
C ASN A 63 8.42 7.24 10.85
N LYS A 64 8.23 8.38 11.53
CA LYS A 64 7.55 9.57 11.00
C LYS A 64 8.15 10.05 9.67
N LYS A 65 9.47 9.96 9.50
CA LYS A 65 10.17 10.40 8.27
C LYS A 65 9.80 9.55 7.04
N THR A 66 9.61 8.23 7.23
CA THR A 66 9.34 7.26 6.15
C THR A 66 7.90 6.77 6.10
N LYS A 67 7.03 7.29 6.99
CA LYS A 67 5.59 6.99 7.00
C LYS A 67 4.97 7.40 5.65
N HIS A 68 4.13 6.53 5.08
CA HIS A 68 3.47 6.72 3.78
C HIS A 68 4.40 6.88 2.55
N MET A 69 5.68 6.57 2.69
CA MET A 69 6.61 6.52 1.57
C MET A 69 6.43 5.21 0.78
N LEU A 70 6.43 5.32 -0.55
CA LEU A 70 6.40 4.20 -1.48
C LEU A 70 7.79 3.54 -1.58
N PRO A 71 7.89 2.27 -2.02
CA PRO A 71 9.18 1.61 -2.27
C PRO A 71 10.09 2.35 -3.26
N SER A 72 9.49 3.12 -4.17
CA SER A 72 10.19 4.00 -5.12
C SER A 72 10.85 5.23 -4.47
N GLY A 73 10.58 5.49 -3.18
CA GLY A 73 11.08 6.65 -2.42
C GLY A 73 10.20 7.90 -2.51
N PHE A 74 9.19 7.92 -3.39
CA PHE A 74 8.21 9.00 -3.45
C PHE A 74 7.10 8.82 -2.41
N ARG A 75 6.40 9.91 -2.07
CA ARG A 75 5.10 9.86 -1.37
C ARG A 75 3.98 9.99 -2.40
N LYS A 76 2.79 9.48 -2.09
CA LYS A 76 1.60 9.65 -2.96
C LYS A 76 1.22 11.12 -3.23
N THR A 77 1.71 12.05 -2.43
CA THR A 77 1.51 13.49 -2.64
C THR A 77 2.45 14.10 -3.70
N HIS A 78 3.59 13.44 -4.00
CA HIS A 78 4.61 13.94 -4.92
C HIS A 78 4.70 13.11 -6.22
N ALA A 79 4.14 11.89 -6.21
CA ALA A 79 3.93 11.09 -7.40
C ALA A 79 2.43 11.00 -7.66
N ALA A 80 2.01 11.25 -8.90
CA ALA A 80 0.62 11.22 -9.30
C ALA A 80 0.12 9.77 -9.43
N GLU A 81 -1.14 9.54 -9.08
CA GLU A 81 -1.86 8.27 -9.27
C GLU A 81 -3.18 8.60 -9.98
N ILE A 82 -3.37 8.08 -11.19
CA ILE A 82 -4.59 8.37 -11.95
C ILE A 82 -5.75 7.56 -11.36
N ALA A 83 -6.83 8.25 -10.99
CA ALA A 83 -8.00 7.65 -10.35
C ALA A 83 -8.67 6.56 -11.20
N HIS A 84 -9.26 5.57 -10.54
CA HIS A 84 -9.80 4.36 -11.17
C HIS A 84 -10.98 4.61 -12.13
N ASN A 85 -11.66 5.75 -12.05
CA ASN A 85 -12.81 6.09 -12.88
C ASN A 85 -12.42 6.86 -14.16
N VAL A 86 -11.16 7.31 -14.30
CA VAL A 86 -10.73 8.05 -15.50
C VAL A 86 -10.69 7.13 -16.72
N SER A 87 -11.25 7.60 -17.83
CA SER A 87 -11.30 6.92 -19.12
C SER A 87 -9.91 6.78 -19.76
N SER A 88 -9.76 5.86 -20.72
CA SER A 88 -8.50 5.63 -21.45
C SER A 88 -8.04 6.86 -22.24
N LYS A 89 -8.97 7.56 -22.91
CA LYS A 89 -8.68 8.79 -23.67
C LYS A 89 -8.07 9.87 -22.77
N ASN A 90 -8.69 10.14 -21.62
CA ASN A 90 -8.20 11.14 -20.68
C ASN A 90 -6.88 10.71 -20.00
N ARG A 91 -6.69 9.40 -19.77
CA ARG A 91 -5.43 8.85 -19.24
C ARG A 91 -4.25 9.17 -20.15
N LYS A 92 -4.40 9.02 -21.46
CA LYS A 92 -3.34 9.31 -22.44
C LYS A 92 -2.86 10.77 -22.33
N LEU A 93 -3.81 11.71 -22.33
CA LEU A 93 -3.52 13.14 -22.15
C LEU A 93 -2.82 13.46 -20.83
N ILE A 94 -3.26 12.84 -19.73
CA ILE A 94 -2.64 13.03 -18.40
C ILE A 94 -1.20 12.50 -18.40
N VAL A 95 -0.95 11.35 -19.02
CA VAL A 95 0.39 10.74 -19.09
C VAL A 95 1.33 11.60 -19.93
N GLU A 96 0.89 12.05 -21.10
CA GLU A 96 1.66 12.95 -21.97
C GLU A 96 1.99 14.26 -21.25
N ARG A 97 1.01 14.87 -20.59
CA ARG A 97 1.21 16.12 -19.83
C ARG A 97 2.16 15.93 -18.64
N ALA A 98 2.05 14.82 -17.92
CA ALA A 98 2.94 14.54 -16.79
C ALA A 98 4.39 14.29 -17.25
N ALA A 99 4.58 13.68 -18.43
CA ALA A 99 5.91 13.48 -19.00
C ALA A 99 6.60 14.83 -19.31
N GLN A 100 5.86 15.78 -19.90
CA GLN A 100 6.36 17.14 -20.15
C GLN A 100 6.78 17.86 -18.86
N LEU A 101 6.00 17.68 -17.78
CA LEU A 101 6.25 18.32 -16.48
C LEU A 101 7.26 17.56 -15.61
N ALA A 102 7.85 16.46 -16.10
CA ALA A 102 8.71 15.56 -15.33
C ALA A 102 8.06 15.09 -14.00
N ILE A 103 6.75 14.81 -14.03
CA ILE A 103 5.99 14.28 -12.91
C ILE A 103 5.92 12.75 -13.00
N LYS A 104 6.24 12.07 -11.90
CA LYS A 104 6.14 10.61 -11.83
C LYS A 104 4.69 10.16 -11.64
N ILE A 105 4.17 9.36 -12.58
CA ILE A 105 2.91 8.63 -12.44
C ILE A 105 3.18 7.21 -11.92
N THR A 106 2.36 6.71 -10.99
CA THR A 106 2.49 5.36 -10.40
C THR A 106 1.84 4.26 -11.25
N ASN A 107 0.81 4.60 -12.03
CA ASN A 107 0.05 3.69 -12.89
C ASN A 107 -0.03 4.17 -14.36
N PRO A 108 1.10 4.51 -15.02
CA PRO A 108 1.09 5.17 -16.34
C PRO A 108 0.46 4.32 -17.44
N ASN A 109 0.68 3.00 -17.43
CA ASN A 109 0.22 2.10 -18.49
C ASN A 109 -1.18 1.51 -18.23
N ALA A 110 -1.86 1.94 -17.17
CA ALA A 110 -3.15 1.35 -16.80
C ALA A 110 -4.25 1.76 -17.79
N ARG A 111 -4.93 0.75 -18.38
CA ARG A 111 -5.98 0.89 -19.40
C ARG A 111 -5.52 1.47 -20.74
N LEU A 112 -4.23 1.47 -21.02
CA LEU A 112 -3.68 1.75 -22.34
C LEU A 112 -3.33 0.40 -22.96
N ARG A 113 -3.99 0.02 -24.06
CA ARG A 113 -3.52 -1.10 -24.89
C ARG A 113 -2.30 -0.60 -25.64
N SER A 114 -1.21 -1.36 -25.62
CA SER A 114 -0.21 -1.26 -26.68
C SER A 114 -0.87 -1.81 -27.93
N GLU A 115 -1.00 -1.01 -28.99
CA GLU A 115 -1.19 -1.59 -30.31
C GLU A 115 0.07 -2.43 -30.59
N GLU A 116 -0.12 -3.73 -30.80
CA GLU A 116 0.88 -4.59 -31.42
C GLU A 116 1.01 -4.08 -32.85
N HIS A 117 2.11 -3.39 -33.15
CA HIS A 117 2.45 -3.00 -34.50
C HIS A 117 2.99 -4.25 -35.23
N GLU A 118 2.21 -4.72 -36.19
CA GLU A 118 2.73 -5.29 -37.44
C GLU A 118 3.48 -4.21 -38.23
#